data_AF-A0A831WY62-F1
#
_entry.id   AF-A0A831WY62-F1
#
_cell.length_a   1.000
_cell.length_b   1.000
_cell.length_c   1.000
_cell.angle_alpha   90.00
_cell.angle_beta   90.00
_cell.angle_gamma   90.00
#
_symmetry.space_group_name_H-M   'P 1'
#
loop_
_entity.id
_entity.type
_entity.pdbx_description
1 polymer ?
#
loop_
_entity_poly.entity_id
_entity_poly.type
_entity_poly.pdbx_seq_one_letter_code
_entity_poly.pdbx_strand_id
1 'polypeptide(L)'
;MKLIEKQRLGSQVKKSYDKPLTPYQRVLQSPYVEDKVKNRLRREYSKLNPAELKRQITRLQNELIDLATEKEPVRTKGPGCWSTKGHKKSEDKVARLSDHFDDEK
;
A
#
# COMPACT_ATOMS: atom_id res chain seq x y z
N MET A 1 5.02 9.83 -14.87
CA MET A 1 4.58 9.40 -16.21
C MET A 1 5.07 10.44 -17.21
N LYS A 2 5.61 10.02 -18.36
CA LYS A 2 6.16 10.96 -19.35
C LYS A 2 5.07 11.32 -20.36
N LEU A 3 4.91 12.60 -20.67
CA LEU A 3 4.07 13.03 -21.78
C LEU A 3 4.82 12.71 -23.08
N ILE A 4 4.26 11.85 -23.92
CA ILE A 4 4.86 11.50 -25.21
C ILE A 4 4.48 12.55 -26.24
N GLU A 5 3.21 12.90 -26.28
CA GLU A 5 2.68 13.74 -27.33
C GLU A 5 1.55 14.63 -26.83
N LYS A 6 1.52 15.85 -27.37
CA LYS A 6 0.44 16.81 -27.16
C LYS A 6 0.02 17.36 -28.51
N GLN A 7 -1.20 17.05 -28.92
CA GLN A 7 -1.79 17.55 -30.16
C GLN A 7 -2.99 18.43 -29.86
N ARG A 8 -3.16 19.50 -30.66
CA ARG A 8 -4.34 20.36 -30.61
C ARG A 8 -5.24 20.03 -31.80
N LEU A 9 -6.48 19.64 -31.51
CA LEU A 9 -7.52 19.34 -32.49
C LEU A 9 -8.61 20.42 -32.33
N GLY A 10 -8.44 21.53 -33.06
CA GLY A 10 -9.32 22.71 -32.94
C GLY A 10 -9.28 23.33 -31.54
N SER A 11 -10.40 23.29 -30.82
CA SER A 11 -10.52 23.79 -29.44
C SER A 11 -10.04 22.79 -28.38
N GLN A 12 -9.86 21.51 -28.71
CA GLN A 12 -9.43 20.48 -27.76
C GLN A 12 -7.93 20.18 -27.83
N VAL A 13 -7.37 19.76 -26.69
CA VAL A 13 -5.97 19.34 -26.57
C VAL A 13 -5.94 17.90 -26.08
N LYS A 14 -5.42 17.00 -26.92
CA LYS A 14 -5.19 15.59 -26.58
C LYS A 14 -3.75 15.41 -26.10
N LYS A 15 -3.59 14.75 -24.97
CA LYS A 15 -2.30 14.39 -24.37
C LYS A 15 -2.17 12.87 -24.32
N SER A 16 -1.12 12.33 -24.91
CA SER A 16 -0.80 10.90 -24.87
C SER A 16 0.37 10.69 -23.91
N TYR A 17 0.16 9.89 -22.87
CA TYR A 17 1.18 9.57 -21.88
C TYR A 17 1.82 8.21 -22.14
N ASP A 18 3.01 8.04 -21.59
CA ASP A 18 3.74 6.79 -21.57
C ASP A 18 2.96 5.67 -20.88
N LYS A 19 3.20 4.44 -21.33
CA LYS A 19 2.57 3.25 -20.78
C LYS A 19 2.89 3.16 -19.28
N PRO A 20 1.91 2.76 -18.45
CA PRO A 20 2.15 2.59 -17.03
C PRO A 20 3.13 1.44 -16.82
N LEU A 21 4.34 1.78 -16.40
CA LEU A 21 5.41 0.85 -16.05
C LEU A 21 5.92 1.22 -14.67
N THR A 22 6.20 0.22 -13.85
CA THR A 22 6.84 0.44 -12.55
C THR A 22 8.28 0.93 -12.78
N PRO A 23 8.85 1.72 -11.85
CA PRO A 23 10.25 2.13 -11.94
C PRO A 23 11.21 0.94 -12.13
N TYR A 24 10.94 -0.19 -11.45
CA TYR A 24 11.68 -1.45 -11.60
C TYR A 24 11.63 -1.98 -13.05
N GLN A 25 10.44 -2.07 -13.64
CA GLN A 25 10.28 -2.53 -15.03
C GLN A 25 10.98 -1.60 -16.02
N ARG A 26 10.90 -0.27 -15.82
CA ARG A 26 11.57 0.71 -16.68
C ARG A 26 13.09 0.56 -16.66
N VAL A 27 13.67 0.31 -15.47
CA VAL A 27 15.12 0.11 -15.32
C VAL A 27 15.57 -1.18 -16.02
N LEU A 28 14.78 -2.26 -15.95
CA LEU A 28 15.09 -3.51 -16.66
C LEU A 28 15.08 -3.36 -18.18
N GLN A 29 14.18 -2.53 -18.72
CA GLN A 29 14.06 -2.26 -20.15
C GLN A 29 15.07 -1.21 -20.67
N SER A 30 15.73 -0.47 -19.78
CA SER A 30 16.67 0.58 -20.17
C SER A 30 17.94 -0.02 -20.81
N PRO A 31 18.37 0.46 -22.00
CA PRO A 31 19.63 0.06 -22.61
C PRO A 31 20.85 0.68 -21.90
N TYR A 32 20.65 1.73 -21.11
CA TYR A 32 21.72 2.45 -20.41
C TYR A 32 22.18 1.77 -19.12
N VAL A 33 21.59 0.62 -18.76
CA VAL A 33 21.90 -0.09 -17.52
C VAL A 33 22.55 -1.42 -17.88
N GLU A 34 23.74 -1.66 -17.31
CA GLU A 34 24.46 -2.91 -17.48
C GLU A 34 23.68 -4.11 -16.94
N ASP A 35 23.81 -5.26 -17.60
CA ASP A 35 23.10 -6.49 -17.24
C ASP A 35 23.49 -7.01 -15.84
N LYS A 36 24.72 -6.73 -15.39
CA LYS A 36 25.15 -7.03 -14.01
C LYS A 36 24.25 -6.33 -12.98
N VAL A 37 23.93 -5.06 -13.21
CA VAL A 37 23.07 -4.27 -12.32
C VAL A 37 21.63 -4.77 -12.39
N LYS A 38 21.12 -5.10 -13.59
CA LYS A 38 19.79 -5.70 -13.75
C LYS A 38 19.65 -7.03 -13.02
N ASN A 39 20.68 -7.87 -13.06
CA ASN A 39 20.68 -9.17 -12.37
C ASN A 39 20.71 -9.01 -10.84
N ARG A 40 21.47 -8.05 -10.30
CA ARG A 40 21.41 -7.71 -8.88
C ARG A 40 20.02 -7.24 -8.47
N LEU A 41 19.42 -6.35 -9.26
CA LEU A 41 18.09 -5.80 -9.01
C LEU A 41 17.01 -6.90 -9.00
N ARG A 42 17.11 -7.88 -9.90
CA ARG A 42 16.21 -9.05 -9.90
C ARG A 42 16.33 -9.86 -8.60
N ARG A 43 17.56 -10.11 -8.14
CA ARG A 43 17.80 -10.85 -6.89
C ARG A 43 17.24 -10.12 -5.67
N GLU A 44 17.41 -8.81 -5.60
CA GLU A 44 16.86 -7.98 -4.52
C GLU A 44 15.33 -7.96 -4.57
N TYR A 45 14.75 -7.77 -5.75
CA TYR A 45 13.30 -7.76 -5.93
C TYR A 45 12.67 -9.12 -5.57
N SER A 46 13.29 -10.24 -5.94
CA SER A 46 12.81 -11.58 -5.56
C SER A 46 12.80 -11.83 -4.04
N LYS A 47 13.68 -11.17 -3.28
CA LYS A 47 13.68 -11.26 -1.81
C LYS A 47 12.61 -10.38 -1.17
N LEU A 48 12.11 -9.37 -1.89
CA LEU A 48 11.17 -8.39 -1.37
C LEU A 48 9.75 -8.92 -1.55
N ASN A 49 9.23 -9.62 -0.53
CA ASN A 49 7.83 -10.03 -0.46
C ASN A 49 7.01 -9.00 0.36
N PRO A 50 6.39 -7.99 -0.27
CA PRO A 50 5.72 -6.91 0.46
C PRO A 50 4.50 -7.40 1.26
N ALA A 51 3.82 -8.46 0.82
CA ALA A 51 2.67 -9.02 1.52
C ALA A 51 3.10 -9.68 2.83
N GLU A 52 4.18 -10.47 2.79
CA GLU A 52 4.76 -11.09 3.97
C GLU A 52 5.30 -10.06 4.96
N LEU A 53 6.05 -9.06 4.49
CA LEU A 53 6.55 -7.97 5.32
C LEU A 53 5.40 -7.24 6.01
N LYS A 54 4.31 -6.94 5.29
CA LYS A 54 3.11 -6.32 5.86
C LYS A 54 2.51 -7.19 6.96
N ARG A 55 2.33 -8.50 6.73
CA ARG A 55 1.80 -9.43 7.74
C ARG A 55 2.67 -9.44 9.01
N GLN A 56 3.99 -9.47 8.84
CA GLN A 56 4.93 -9.45 9.96
C GLN A 56 4.82 -8.14 10.76
N ILE A 57 4.80 -6.99 10.08
CA ILE A 57 4.67 -5.67 10.72
C ILE A 57 3.37 -5.58 11.51
N THR A 58 2.24 -5.96 10.89
CA THR A 58 0.93 -5.89 11.56
C THR A 58 0.87 -6.82 12.78
N ARG A 59 1.44 -8.03 12.68
CA ARG A 59 1.53 -8.94 13.82
C ARG A 59 2.29 -8.32 14.99
N LEU A 60 3.49 -7.78 14.74
CA LEU A 60 4.31 -7.15 15.77
C LEU A 60 3.61 -5.93 16.39
N GLN A 61 2.91 -5.14 15.58
CA GLN A 61 2.11 -4.02 16.07
C GLN A 61 1.02 -4.47 17.02
N ASN A 62 0.29 -5.54 16.69
CA ASN A 62 -0.76 -6.08 17.56
C ASN A 62 -0.18 -6.59 18.88
N GLU A 63 0.91 -7.37 18.83
CA GLU A 63 1.58 -7.86 20.05
C GLU A 63 2.00 -6.71 20.98
N LEU A 64 2.52 -5.60 20.42
CA LEU A 64 2.87 -4.41 21.21
C LEU A 64 1.65 -3.70 21.80
N ILE A 65 0.53 -3.63 21.07
CA ILE A 65 -0.72 -3.03 21.55
C ILE A 65 -1.31 -3.87 22.68
N ASP A 66 -1.34 -5.19 22.52
CA ASP A 66 -1.87 -6.12 23.52
C ASP A 66 -1.11 -5.96 24.84
N LEU A 67 0.23 -6.00 24.80
CA LEU A 67 1.07 -5.77 25.99
C LEU A 67 0.87 -4.39 26.63
N ALA A 68 0.64 -3.35 25.84
CA ALA A 68 0.41 -2.01 26.36
C ALA A 68 -0.96 -1.88 27.03
N THR A 69 -1.99 -2.52 26.46
CA THR A 69 -3.36 -2.49 27.00
C THR A 69 -3.51 -3.36 28.26
N GLU A 70 -2.79 -4.48 28.35
CA GLU A 70 -2.72 -5.30 29.57
C GLU A 70 -2.04 -4.57 30.74
N LYS A 71 -1.08 -3.67 30.44
CA LYS A 71 -0.29 -2.96 31.44
C LYS A 71 -0.97 -1.70 31.98
N GLU A 72 -1.90 -1.10 31.24
CA GLU A 72 -2.72 -0.01 31.76
C GLU A 72 -3.99 -0.58 32.44
N PRO A 73 -4.04 -0.71 33.78
CA PRO A 73 -5.32 -0.97 34.43
C PRO A 73 -6.23 0.21 34.07
N VAL A 74 -7.38 -0.11 33.48
CA VAL A 74 -8.45 0.80 33.09
C VAL A 74 -8.48 2.01 34.02
N ARG A 75 -7.93 3.14 33.57
CA ARG A 75 -8.13 4.43 34.23
C ARG A 75 -9.58 4.79 33.96
N THR A 76 -10.47 4.30 34.82
CA THR A 76 -11.89 4.65 34.82
C THR A 76 -11.98 6.17 34.87
N LYS A 77 -12.31 6.79 33.74
CA LYS A 77 -12.69 8.20 33.76
C LYS A 77 -13.96 8.27 34.57
N GLY A 78 -13.88 8.95 35.72
CA GLY A 78 -15.04 9.27 36.56
C GLY A 78 -16.14 9.96 35.74
N PRO A 79 -17.37 9.99 36.26
CA PRO A 79 -18.57 10.22 35.46
C PRO A 79 -18.60 11.66 34.93
N GLY A 80 -18.08 11.85 33.73
CA GLY A 80 -18.29 13.04 32.91
C GLY A 80 -19.52 12.82 32.05
N CYS A 81 -20.68 13.09 32.62
CA CYS A 81 -21.91 13.30 31.86
C CYS A 81 -21.61 14.35 30.76
N TRP A 82 -21.77 13.96 29.49
CA TRP A 82 -22.78 14.54 28.60
C TRP A 82 -22.97 13.62 27.39
N SER A 83 -24.19 13.09 27.28
CA SER A 83 -24.94 12.88 26.03
C SER A 83 -24.15 13.13 24.73
N THR A 84 -23.99 12.16 23.84
CA THR A 84 -25.06 11.85 22.88
C THR A 84 -24.84 10.52 22.14
N LYS A 85 -25.91 9.72 22.09
CA LYS A 85 -26.37 8.85 21.00
C LYS A 85 -25.32 8.00 20.24
N GLY A 86 -25.33 6.73 20.61
CA GLY A 86 -25.28 5.54 19.75
C GLY A 86 -24.77 5.69 18.32
N HIS A 87 -23.61 5.08 18.08
CA HIS A 87 -23.39 4.29 16.88
C HIS A 87 -22.74 2.98 17.32
N LYS A 88 -23.52 1.89 17.42
CA LYS A 88 -22.97 0.53 17.33
C LYS A 88 -22.41 0.42 15.92
N LYS A 89 -21.11 0.69 15.76
CA LYS A 89 -20.40 0.30 14.55
C LYS A 89 -20.23 -1.20 14.70
N SER A 90 -21.12 -1.92 14.04
CA SER A 90 -21.01 -3.35 13.84
C SER A 90 -19.58 -3.68 13.41
N GLU A 91 -18.94 -4.53 14.20
CA GLU A 91 -17.96 -5.49 13.68
C GLU A 91 -18.55 -6.16 12.42
N ASP A 92 -17.68 -6.64 11.54
CA ASP A 92 -18.02 -7.36 10.29
C ASP A 92 -18.11 -6.53 9.00
N LYS A 93 -17.11 -5.70 8.68
CA LYS A 93 -16.81 -5.33 7.28
C LYS A 93 -15.32 -5.25 6.91
N VAL A 94 -14.41 -5.83 7.70
CA VAL A 94 -12.97 -5.83 7.36
C VAL A 94 -12.50 -7.12 6.69
N ALA A 95 -13.36 -8.14 6.59
CA ALA A 95 -13.01 -9.47 6.08
C ALA A 95 -13.46 -9.75 4.62
N ARG A 96 -13.75 -8.74 3.79
CA ARG A 96 -14.17 -8.97 2.39
C ARG A 96 -13.51 -8.11 1.33
N LEU A 97 -12.46 -7.39 1.69
CA LEU A 97 -11.72 -6.53 0.75
C LEU A 97 -10.22 -6.80 0.78
N SER A 98 -9.84 -8.08 0.95
CA SER A 98 -8.44 -8.53 0.93
C SER A 98 -8.13 -9.60 -0.11
N ASP A 99 -9.12 -10.04 -0.92
CA ASP A 99 -8.95 -11.22 -1.78
C ASP A 99 -9.17 -10.91 -3.28
N HIS A 100 -8.89 -9.68 -3.72
CA HIS A 100 -9.02 -9.30 -5.14
C HIS A 100 -7.76 -8.66 -5.74
N PHE A 101 -6.59 -8.90 -5.14
CA PHE A 101 -5.32 -8.38 -5.64
C PHE A 101 -4.22 -9.45 -5.69
N ASP A 102 -4.57 -10.69 -6.05
CA ASP A 102 -3.58 -11.78 -6.11
C ASP A 102 -3.64 -12.65 -7.39
N ASP A 103 -4.21 -12.18 -8.51
CA ASP A 103 -4.32 -12.98 -9.75
C ASP A 103 -3.76 -12.35 -11.05
N GLU A 104 -2.87 -11.36 -10.96
CA GLU A 104 -2.11 -10.94 -12.15
C GLU A 104 -0.61 -10.81 -11.88
N LYS A 105 0.10 -11.94 -11.96
CA LYS A 105 1.40 -11.98 -12.64
C LYS A 105 1.87 -13.37 -13.06
#